data_AF-A0A7W1CYL2-F1
#
_entry.id   AF-A0A7W1CYL2-F1
#
_cell.length_a   1.000
_cell.length_b   1.000
_cell.length_c   1.000
_cell.angle_alpha   90.00
_cell.angle_beta   90.00
_cell.angle_gamma   90.00
#
_symmetry.space_group_name_H-M   'P 1'
#
loop_
_entity.id
_entity.type
_entity.pdbx_description
1 polymer ?
#
loop_
_entity_poly.entity_id
_entity_poly.type
_entity_poly.pdbx_seq_one_letter_code
_entity_poly.pdbx_strand_id
1 'polypeptide(L)'
;MPLEFSVAAYRLGHSMARAEYDFNVNFRPATFEELFTFTALSGQLGGGGAPEFDTLPEIWIIEWENFVDAGAPFARTRSIDTKLVEPLFLLRNLRGNTLQGLRASLAARNLLRGYLLRLPTGQAVARALGQRLQGVRNIPVLTEQQIKDAAANDAQVQVLRDAEFLQRKTPLWYYILAEAAALEGGQRLGPVGSTIVAEVLVGLVRRSEGSILATEGWQPTLPSAQPGTFTLTDLLKFARVLA
;
A
#
# COMPACT_ATOMS: atom_id res chain seq x y z
N MET A 1 -9.30 10.40 -11.45
CA MET A 1 -8.18 9.56 -10.99
C MET A 1 -7.97 8.41 -11.98
N PRO A 2 -6.74 8.15 -12.46
CA PRO A 2 -6.46 7.02 -13.36
C PRO A 2 -6.73 5.66 -12.71
N LEU A 3 -7.09 4.66 -13.52
CA LEU A 3 -7.35 3.30 -13.04
C LEU A 3 -6.04 2.60 -12.64
N GLU A 4 -4.97 2.82 -13.39
CA GLU A 4 -3.62 2.29 -13.12
C GLU A 4 -3.13 2.72 -11.74
N PHE A 5 -3.47 3.93 -11.31
CA PHE A 5 -3.17 4.42 -9.97
C PHE A 5 -4.02 3.71 -8.91
N SER A 6 -5.35 3.81 -9.02
CA SER A 6 -6.28 3.40 -7.95
C SER A 6 -6.45 1.87 -7.80
N VAL A 7 -6.19 1.12 -8.87
CA VAL A 7 -6.43 -0.34 -8.94
C VAL A 7 -5.13 -1.13 -8.98
N ALA A 8 -3.98 -0.51 -9.29
CA ALA A 8 -2.69 -1.17 -9.30
C ALA A 8 -1.64 -0.45 -8.47
N ALA A 9 -1.09 0.67 -8.93
CA ALA A 9 0.12 1.26 -8.35
C ALA A 9 -0.05 1.68 -6.89
N TYR A 10 -1.16 2.34 -6.55
CA TYR A 10 -1.44 2.81 -5.18
C TYR A 10 -1.94 1.69 -4.24
N ARG A 11 -1.95 0.44 -4.71
CA ARG A 11 -2.23 -0.75 -3.91
C ARG A 11 -0.96 -1.49 -3.49
N LEU A 12 0.20 -0.83 -3.58
CA LEU A 12 1.46 -1.33 -3.02
C LEU A 12 1.34 -1.63 -1.51
N GLY A 13 0.51 -0.87 -0.78
CA GLY A 13 0.35 -1.01 0.66
C GLY A 13 -0.10 -2.42 1.10
N HIS A 14 -0.73 -3.18 0.20
CA HIS A 14 -1.10 -4.56 0.47
C HIS A 14 0.10 -5.48 0.73
N SER A 15 1.25 -5.30 0.06
CA SER A 15 2.45 -6.10 0.32
C SER A 15 3.27 -5.58 1.50
N MET A 16 3.06 -4.31 1.86
CA MET A 16 3.74 -3.65 2.98
C MET A 16 3.16 -4.03 4.36
N ALA A 17 1.93 -4.59 4.38
CA ALA A 17 1.25 -4.98 5.61
C ALA A 17 1.95 -6.13 6.35
N ARG A 18 1.90 -6.11 7.68
CA ARG A 18 2.42 -7.17 8.56
C ARG A 18 1.27 -8.03 9.06
N ALA A 19 1.56 -9.26 9.49
CA ALA A 19 0.56 -10.11 10.15
C ALA A 19 0.29 -9.63 11.59
N GLU A 20 1.29 -8.99 12.20
CA GLU A 20 1.32 -8.61 13.61
C GLU A 20 2.10 -7.30 13.78
N TYR A 21 1.71 -6.53 14.79
CA TYR A 21 2.25 -5.20 15.11
C TYR A 21 2.42 -5.05 16.62
N ASP A 22 3.52 -4.43 17.04
CA ASP A 22 3.67 -3.94 18.41
C ASP A 22 2.77 -2.69 18.55
N PHE A 23 1.49 -2.90 18.90
CA PHE A 23 0.47 -1.84 18.79
C PHE A 23 0.47 -0.91 20.00
N ASN A 24 0.48 -1.50 21.20
CA ASN A 24 0.62 -0.81 22.47
C ASN A 24 1.10 -1.78 23.57
N VAL A 25 1.24 -1.30 24.82
CA VAL A 25 1.65 -2.10 25.98
C VAL A 25 0.78 -3.33 26.25
N ASN A 26 -0.51 -3.30 25.89
CA ASN A 26 -1.45 -4.40 26.10
C ASN A 26 -1.41 -5.43 24.97
N PHE A 27 -1.06 -5.01 23.75
CA PHE A 27 -1.10 -5.82 22.53
C PHE A 27 0.23 -5.75 21.77
N ARG A 28 1.20 -6.51 22.28
CA ARG A 28 2.55 -6.63 21.73
C ARG A 28 2.95 -8.11 21.60
N PRO A 29 2.55 -8.81 20.51
CA PRO A 29 1.93 -8.26 19.30
C PRO A 29 0.40 -8.19 19.34
N ALA A 30 -0.16 -7.20 18.63
CA ALA A 30 -1.51 -7.21 18.09
C ALA A 30 -1.53 -7.93 16.74
N THR A 31 -2.43 -8.89 16.58
CA THR A 31 -2.67 -9.59 15.33
C THR A 31 -3.46 -8.73 14.34
N PHE A 32 -3.35 -9.07 13.05
CA PHE A 32 -4.16 -8.47 12.00
C PHE A 32 -5.67 -8.64 12.27
N GLU A 33 -6.08 -9.76 12.86
CA GLU A 33 -7.47 -9.99 13.26
C GLU A 33 -7.94 -9.00 14.31
N GLU A 34 -7.14 -8.76 15.35
CA GLU A 34 -7.47 -7.81 16.41
C GLU A 34 -7.53 -6.37 15.87
N LEU A 35 -6.60 -5.98 14.99
CA LEU A 35 -6.62 -4.67 14.31
C LEU A 35 -7.94 -4.38 13.59
N PHE A 36 -8.53 -5.39 12.94
CA PHE A 36 -9.83 -5.22 12.31
C PHE A 36 -10.97 -5.36 13.32
N THR A 37 -10.89 -6.28 14.28
CA THR A 37 -11.98 -6.55 15.23
C THR A 37 -12.23 -5.35 16.15
N PHE A 38 -11.18 -4.78 16.74
CA PHE A 38 -11.29 -3.62 17.63
C PHE A 38 -11.57 -2.29 16.89
N THR A 39 -11.56 -2.30 15.56
CA THR A 39 -12.02 -1.19 14.70
C THR A 39 -13.36 -1.50 14.02
N ALA A 40 -14.13 -2.45 14.57
CA ALA A 40 -15.44 -2.88 14.07
C ALA A 40 -15.44 -3.24 12.57
N LEU A 41 -14.36 -3.87 12.10
CA LEU A 41 -14.18 -4.37 10.74
C LEU A 41 -14.38 -3.29 9.66
N SER A 42 -13.95 -2.05 9.93
CA SER A 42 -14.14 -0.87 9.05
C SER A 42 -15.58 -0.33 8.97
N GLY A 43 -16.45 -0.65 9.94
CA GLY A 43 -17.80 -0.09 10.09
C GLY A 43 -17.87 1.09 11.07
N GLN A 44 -19.10 1.60 11.30
CA GLN A 44 -19.39 2.30 12.56
C GLN A 44 -18.91 1.40 13.69
N LEU A 45 -18.24 2.00 14.68
CA LEU A 45 -17.94 1.38 15.95
C LEU A 45 -19.25 0.75 16.50
N GLY A 46 -19.57 -0.51 16.19
CA GLY A 46 -20.91 -1.09 16.39
C GLY A 46 -21.56 -1.91 15.28
N GLY A 47 -20.94 -2.06 14.11
CA GLY A 47 -21.50 -2.88 13.04
C GLY A 47 -21.33 -4.38 13.27
N GLY A 48 -22.42 -5.16 13.18
CA GLY A 48 -22.36 -6.63 13.06
C GLY A 48 -22.83 -7.44 14.27
N GLY A 49 -23.52 -6.83 15.24
CA GLY A 49 -23.94 -7.48 16.48
C GLY A 49 -22.95 -7.33 17.64
N ALA A 50 -21.85 -6.61 17.42
CA ALA A 50 -21.03 -6.04 18.49
C ALA A 50 -21.72 -4.77 19.04
N PRO A 51 -21.55 -4.44 20.33
CA PRO A 51 -22.04 -3.19 20.90
C PRO A 51 -21.56 -2.00 20.06
N GLU A 52 -22.45 -1.04 19.82
CA GLU A 52 -22.06 0.27 19.30
C GLU A 52 -21.19 0.97 20.34
N PHE A 53 -19.98 1.34 19.95
CA PHE A 53 -19.07 2.09 20.79
C PHE A 53 -18.99 3.50 20.20
N ASP A 54 -19.17 4.56 20.98
CA ASP A 54 -18.99 5.91 20.42
C ASP A 54 -17.51 6.23 20.13
N THR A 55 -16.61 5.47 20.76
CA THR A 55 -15.16 5.62 20.67
C THR A 55 -14.46 4.25 20.57
N LEU A 56 -13.17 4.25 20.24
CA LEU A 56 -12.36 3.03 20.39
C LEU A 56 -12.31 2.60 21.87
N PRO A 57 -12.22 1.29 22.16
CA PRO A 57 -11.97 0.82 23.53
C PRO A 57 -10.69 1.42 24.11
N GLU A 58 -10.68 1.77 25.39
CA GLU A 58 -9.52 2.38 26.06
C GLU A 58 -8.27 1.49 26.00
N ILE A 59 -8.44 0.17 25.96
CA ILE A 59 -7.35 -0.80 25.80
C ILE A 59 -6.75 -0.81 24.38
N TRP A 60 -7.42 -0.19 23.40
CA TRP A 60 -7.09 -0.21 21.97
C TRP A 60 -6.61 1.16 21.45
N ILE A 61 -5.93 1.93 22.30
CA ILE A 61 -5.26 3.16 21.88
C ILE A 61 -3.86 2.81 21.36
N ILE A 62 -3.52 3.35 20.18
CA ILE A 62 -2.21 3.17 19.53
C ILE A 62 -1.09 3.90 20.28
N GLU A 63 0.07 3.25 20.42
CA GLU A 63 1.32 3.89 20.84
C GLU A 63 2.14 4.28 19.59
N TRP A 64 2.11 5.57 19.25
CA TRP A 64 2.69 6.07 18.00
C TRP A 64 4.22 5.88 17.91
N GLU A 65 4.91 5.84 19.06
CA GLU A 65 6.35 5.57 19.16
C GLU A 65 6.75 4.26 18.48
N ASN A 66 5.83 3.29 18.41
CA ASN A 66 6.07 2.00 17.75
C ASN A 66 5.98 2.08 16.21
N PHE A 67 5.51 3.20 15.63
CA PHE A 67 5.18 3.34 14.21
C PHE A 67 5.89 4.49 13.50
N VAL A 68 6.35 5.52 14.23
CA VAL A 68 7.02 6.69 13.65
C VAL A 68 8.42 6.87 14.21
N ASP A 69 9.25 7.58 13.46
CA ASP A 69 10.59 7.95 13.94
C ASP A 69 10.49 9.05 15.00
N ALA A 70 10.49 8.62 16.26
CA ALA A 70 10.47 9.46 17.45
C ALA A 70 11.79 9.40 18.25
N GLY A 71 12.90 8.99 17.60
CA GLY A 71 14.19 8.82 18.29
C GLY A 71 14.35 7.48 19.02
N ALA A 72 13.42 6.54 18.82
CA ALA A 72 13.48 5.17 19.31
C ALA A 72 13.25 4.17 18.16
N PRO A 73 13.66 2.90 18.31
CA PRO A 73 13.37 1.87 17.30
C PRO A 73 11.86 1.69 17.11
N PHE A 74 11.40 1.72 15.85
CA PHE A 74 10.00 1.57 15.47
C PHE A 74 9.81 0.48 14.41
N ALA A 75 8.59 -0.05 14.30
CA ALA A 75 8.25 -1.09 13.34
C ALA A 75 8.20 -0.53 11.91
N ARG A 76 9.06 -1.04 11.04
CA ARG A 76 8.99 -0.77 9.59
C ARG A 76 7.96 -1.68 8.92
N THR A 77 7.41 -1.19 7.82
CA THR A 77 6.56 -2.00 6.93
C THR A 77 7.36 -3.15 6.33
N ARG A 78 6.66 -4.15 5.76
CA ARG A 78 7.31 -5.13 4.88
C ARG A 78 7.79 -4.46 3.60
N SER A 79 8.72 -5.12 2.91
CA SER A 79 9.18 -4.72 1.59
C SER A 79 8.05 -4.73 0.57
N ILE A 80 8.18 -3.88 -0.45
CA ILE A 80 7.30 -3.88 -1.60
C ILE A 80 7.71 -5.03 -2.53
N ASP A 81 7.12 -6.20 -2.32
CA ASP A 81 7.29 -7.36 -3.19
C ASP A 81 5.94 -8.06 -3.47
N THR A 82 5.98 -9.20 -4.14
CA THR A 82 4.80 -9.99 -4.55
C THR A 82 4.26 -10.90 -3.43
N LYS A 83 4.88 -10.88 -2.25
CA LYS A 83 4.53 -11.75 -1.13
C LYS A 83 3.54 -11.03 -0.23
N LEU A 84 2.55 -11.77 0.25
CA LEU A 84 1.53 -11.27 1.17
C LEU A 84 1.54 -12.09 2.45
N VAL A 85 1.12 -11.46 3.53
CA VAL A 85 0.89 -12.15 4.81
C VAL A 85 -0.40 -12.98 4.75
N GLU A 86 -0.42 -14.11 5.47
CA GLU A 86 -1.54 -15.05 5.49
C GLU A 86 -2.91 -14.41 5.81
N PRO A 87 -3.04 -13.45 6.76
CA PRO A 87 -4.33 -12.81 7.04
C PRO A 87 -5.00 -12.15 5.83
N LEU A 88 -4.24 -11.74 4.81
CA LEU A 88 -4.77 -11.18 3.57
C LEU A 88 -5.44 -12.22 2.66
N PHE A 89 -5.38 -13.50 3.02
CA PHE A 89 -6.09 -14.60 2.38
C PHE A 89 -7.33 -15.07 3.16
N LEU A 90 -7.58 -14.49 4.33
CA LEU A 90 -8.63 -14.88 5.28
C LEU A 90 -9.57 -13.71 5.61
N LEU A 91 -9.88 -12.87 4.61
CA LEU A 91 -10.70 -11.67 4.81
C LEU A 91 -12.09 -12.00 5.37
N ARG A 92 -12.56 -11.15 6.29
CA ARG A 92 -13.87 -11.26 6.93
C ARG A 92 -14.87 -10.24 6.39
N ASN A 93 -16.16 -10.51 6.54
CA ASN A 93 -17.23 -9.53 6.30
C ASN A 93 -17.48 -8.69 7.56
N LEU A 94 -18.37 -7.69 7.47
CA LEU A 94 -18.73 -6.81 8.60
C LEU A 94 -19.38 -7.53 9.80
N ARG A 95 -19.70 -8.82 9.68
CA ARG A 95 -20.23 -9.65 10.79
C ARG A 95 -19.15 -10.54 11.41
N GLY A 96 -17.88 -10.33 11.07
CA GLY A 96 -16.76 -11.14 11.55
C GLY A 96 -16.61 -12.50 10.87
N ASN A 97 -17.49 -12.86 9.93
CA ASN A 97 -17.41 -14.16 9.27
C ASN A 97 -16.38 -14.14 8.14
N THR A 98 -15.48 -15.12 8.14
CA THR A 98 -14.52 -15.33 7.04
C THR A 98 -15.28 -15.52 5.73
N LEU A 99 -14.88 -14.75 4.72
CA LEU A 99 -15.44 -14.87 3.39
C LEU A 99 -15.06 -16.23 2.77
N GLN A 100 -15.87 -16.75 1.86
CA GLN A 100 -15.62 -18.04 1.24
C GLN A 100 -14.92 -17.90 -0.12
N GLY A 101 -14.05 -18.87 -0.43
CA GLY A 101 -13.35 -18.99 -1.71
C GLY A 101 -12.53 -17.75 -2.07
N LEU A 102 -12.54 -17.36 -3.35
CA LEU A 102 -11.76 -16.22 -3.87
C LEU A 102 -12.12 -14.87 -3.21
N ARG A 103 -13.29 -14.77 -2.56
CA ARG A 103 -13.69 -13.54 -1.84
C ARG A 103 -12.88 -13.31 -0.57
N ALA A 104 -12.30 -14.37 0.01
CA ALA A 104 -11.42 -14.31 1.17
C ALA A 104 -10.02 -13.78 0.81
N SER A 105 -9.61 -13.90 -0.45
CA SER A 105 -8.28 -13.49 -0.89
C SER A 105 -8.27 -12.06 -1.41
N LEU A 106 -7.54 -11.20 -0.70
CA LEU A 106 -7.27 -9.84 -1.13
C LEU A 106 -6.59 -9.81 -2.51
N ALA A 107 -5.60 -10.68 -2.75
CA ALA A 107 -4.92 -10.79 -4.03
C ALA A 107 -5.89 -11.17 -5.16
N ALA A 108 -6.74 -12.19 -4.94
CA ALA A 108 -7.72 -12.60 -5.95
C ALA A 108 -8.70 -11.48 -6.28
N ARG A 109 -9.21 -10.76 -5.27
CA ARG A 109 -10.08 -9.59 -5.47
C ARG A 109 -9.38 -8.49 -6.25
N ASN A 110 -8.11 -8.24 -5.96
CA ASN A 110 -7.35 -7.20 -6.62
C ASN A 110 -7.09 -7.53 -8.10
N LEU A 111 -6.64 -8.75 -8.39
CA LEU A 111 -6.40 -9.23 -9.74
C LEU A 111 -7.69 -9.27 -10.57
N LEU A 112 -8.78 -9.80 -9.99
CA LEU A 112 -10.09 -9.82 -10.65
C LEU A 112 -10.61 -8.41 -10.94
N ARG A 113 -10.45 -7.47 -10.00
CA ARG A 113 -10.84 -6.08 -10.23
C ARG A 113 -10.04 -5.44 -11.37
N GLY A 114 -8.72 -5.68 -11.42
CA GLY A 114 -7.88 -5.22 -12.53
C GLY A 114 -8.33 -5.77 -13.88
N TYR A 115 -8.68 -7.07 -13.92
CA TYR A 115 -9.22 -7.72 -15.10
C TYR A 115 -10.57 -7.13 -15.54
N LEU A 116 -11.53 -7.00 -14.61
CA LEU A 116 -12.87 -6.48 -14.89
C LEU A 116 -12.83 -5.02 -15.38
N LEU A 117 -11.91 -4.22 -14.86
CA LEU A 117 -11.69 -2.84 -15.28
C LEU A 117 -10.77 -2.71 -16.51
N ARG A 118 -10.39 -3.84 -17.12
CA ARG A 118 -9.57 -3.92 -18.32
C ARG A 118 -8.26 -3.15 -18.20
N LEU A 119 -7.60 -3.26 -17.04
CA LEU A 119 -6.28 -2.65 -16.88
C LEU A 119 -5.30 -3.19 -17.93
N PRO A 120 -4.44 -2.32 -18.49
CA PRO A 120 -3.34 -2.77 -19.33
C PRO A 120 -2.39 -3.69 -18.54
N THR A 121 -1.63 -4.52 -19.26
CA THR A 121 -0.60 -5.36 -18.64
C THR A 121 0.60 -4.52 -18.22
N GLY A 122 1.38 -5.01 -17.26
CA GLY A 122 2.57 -4.32 -16.78
C GLY A 122 3.57 -3.99 -17.89
N GLN A 123 3.85 -4.96 -18.75
CA GLN A 123 4.74 -4.75 -19.90
C GLN A 123 4.19 -3.72 -20.89
N ALA A 124 2.86 -3.67 -21.11
CA ALA A 124 2.25 -2.69 -22.01
C ALA A 124 2.40 -1.27 -21.45
N VAL A 125 2.17 -1.08 -20.15
CA VAL A 125 2.37 0.21 -19.48
C VAL A 125 3.84 0.62 -19.50
N ALA A 126 4.76 -0.30 -19.20
CA ALA A 126 6.19 -0.04 -19.24
C ALA A 126 6.64 0.47 -20.62
N ARG A 127 6.21 -0.19 -21.70
CA ARG A 127 6.50 0.25 -23.08
C ARG A 127 5.91 1.62 -23.39
N ALA A 128 4.65 1.85 -23.04
CA ALA A 128 3.98 3.12 -23.31
C ALA A 128 4.64 4.29 -22.57
N LEU A 129 4.98 4.11 -21.28
CA LEU A 129 5.71 5.09 -20.50
C LEU A 129 7.13 5.29 -21.02
N GLY A 130 7.84 4.21 -21.35
CA GLY A 130 9.20 4.28 -21.90
C GLY A 130 9.28 5.04 -23.23
N GLN A 131 8.29 4.85 -24.11
CA GLN A 131 8.17 5.63 -25.34
C GLN A 131 7.87 7.11 -25.05
N ARG A 132 6.93 7.38 -24.13
CA ARG A 132 6.47 8.75 -23.85
C ARG A 132 7.47 9.58 -23.04
N LEU A 133 8.31 8.93 -22.24
CA LEU A 133 9.32 9.55 -21.38
C LEU A 133 10.74 9.33 -21.91
N GLN A 134 10.87 8.96 -23.17
CA GLN A 134 12.17 8.75 -23.81
C GLN A 134 13.04 10.02 -23.68
N GLY A 135 14.27 9.85 -23.20
CA GLY A 135 15.21 10.95 -22.94
C GLY A 135 14.99 11.70 -21.62
N VAL A 136 13.87 11.44 -20.92
CA VAL A 136 13.57 12.04 -19.61
C VAL A 136 13.78 11.02 -18.49
N ARG A 137 13.25 9.81 -18.65
CA ARG A 137 13.34 8.74 -17.65
C ARG A 137 13.47 7.38 -18.32
N ASN A 138 14.42 6.57 -17.86
CA ASN A 138 14.52 5.19 -18.28
C ASN A 138 13.40 4.36 -17.62
N ILE A 139 12.55 3.73 -18.44
CA ILE A 139 11.49 2.81 -18.01
C ILE A 139 11.75 1.44 -18.67
N PRO A 140 12.56 0.57 -18.05
CA PRO A 140 12.82 -0.75 -18.59
C PRO A 140 11.58 -1.64 -18.49
N VAL A 141 11.37 -2.49 -19.49
CA VAL A 141 10.39 -3.59 -19.39
C VAL A 141 11.08 -4.76 -18.69
N LEU A 142 10.53 -5.22 -17.55
CA LEU A 142 11.01 -6.42 -16.87
C LEU A 142 11.13 -7.63 -17.80
N THR A 143 12.21 -8.39 -17.63
CA THR A 143 12.42 -9.66 -18.32
C THR A 143 11.55 -10.77 -17.73
N GLU A 144 11.37 -11.85 -18.49
CA GLU A 144 10.67 -13.06 -17.99
C GLU A 144 11.31 -13.59 -16.71
N GLN A 145 12.65 -13.57 -16.65
CA GLN A 145 13.42 -14.04 -15.51
C GLN A 145 13.17 -13.16 -14.28
N GLN A 146 13.15 -11.83 -14.43
CA GLN A 146 12.83 -10.92 -13.32
C GLN A 146 11.41 -11.14 -12.78
N ILE A 147 10.42 -11.37 -13.65
CA ILE A 147 9.04 -11.66 -13.22
C ILE A 147 8.97 -13.04 -12.54
N LYS A 148 9.72 -14.02 -13.04
CA LYS A 148 9.82 -15.37 -12.44
C LYS A 148 10.47 -15.32 -11.05
N ASP A 149 11.55 -14.58 -10.89
CA ASP A 149 12.29 -14.44 -9.62
C ASP A 149 11.48 -13.70 -8.56
N ALA A 150 10.50 -12.91 -8.98
CA ALA A 150 9.53 -12.32 -8.08
C ALA A 150 8.50 -13.34 -7.56
N ALA A 151 8.45 -14.59 -8.02
CA ALA A 151 7.52 -15.57 -7.47
C ALA A 151 7.87 -15.96 -6.03
N ALA A 152 6.85 -16.22 -5.21
CA ALA A 152 7.02 -16.63 -3.82
C ALA A 152 7.43 -18.11 -3.67
N ASN A 153 7.07 -18.96 -4.63
CA ASN A 153 7.34 -20.39 -4.64
C ASN A 153 7.17 -20.99 -6.05
N ASP A 154 7.59 -22.25 -6.22
CA ASP A 154 7.54 -22.96 -7.50
C ASP A 154 6.13 -23.17 -8.04
N ALA A 155 5.13 -23.33 -7.16
CA ALA A 155 3.73 -23.43 -7.58
C ALA A 155 3.27 -22.12 -8.25
N GLN A 156 3.66 -20.96 -7.70
CA GLN A 156 3.38 -19.68 -8.34
C GLN A 156 4.15 -19.52 -9.65
N VAL A 157 5.41 -19.97 -9.73
CA VAL A 157 6.17 -19.99 -11.00
C VAL A 157 5.41 -20.77 -12.07
N GLN A 158 4.88 -21.94 -11.73
CA GLN A 158 4.13 -22.77 -12.67
C GLN A 158 2.87 -22.04 -13.15
N VAL A 159 2.08 -21.44 -12.26
CA VAL A 159 0.89 -20.65 -12.62
C VAL A 159 1.26 -19.47 -13.53
N LEU A 160 2.35 -18.76 -13.25
CA LEU A 160 2.81 -17.64 -14.08
C LEU A 160 3.21 -18.09 -15.49
N ARG A 161 3.78 -19.29 -15.62
CA ARG A 161 4.12 -19.91 -16.92
C ARG A 161 2.87 -20.31 -17.67
N ASP A 162 1.99 -21.07 -17.04
CA ASP A 162 0.78 -21.62 -17.67
C ASP A 162 -0.18 -20.50 -18.12
N ALA A 163 -0.24 -19.40 -17.38
CA ALA A 163 -1.04 -18.23 -17.73
C ALA A 163 -0.36 -17.29 -18.76
N GLU A 164 0.85 -17.60 -19.22
CA GLU A 164 1.68 -16.74 -20.10
C GLU A 164 1.95 -15.35 -19.50
N PHE A 165 1.95 -15.26 -18.17
CA PHE A 165 2.14 -14.01 -17.45
C PHE A 165 3.60 -13.58 -17.43
N LEU A 166 4.57 -14.48 -17.60
CA LEU A 166 5.99 -14.10 -17.67
C LEU A 166 6.29 -13.25 -18.92
N GLN A 167 5.73 -13.61 -20.07
CA GLN A 167 6.14 -13.02 -21.36
C GLN A 167 5.44 -11.71 -21.67
N ARG A 168 4.12 -11.64 -21.48
CA ARG A 168 3.31 -10.57 -22.09
C ARG A 168 2.07 -10.13 -21.34
N LYS A 169 1.55 -10.96 -20.43
CA LYS A 169 0.23 -10.77 -19.82
C LYS A 169 0.28 -10.50 -18.31
N THR A 170 1.40 -10.04 -17.74
CA THR A 170 1.49 -9.81 -16.29
C THR A 170 0.45 -8.76 -15.86
N PRO A 171 -0.44 -9.07 -14.91
CA PRO A 171 -1.34 -8.09 -14.33
C PRO A 171 -0.57 -6.91 -13.74
N LEU A 172 -1.00 -5.67 -14.02
CA LEU A 172 -0.24 -4.46 -13.69
C LEU A 172 0.15 -4.37 -12.20
N TRP A 173 -0.75 -4.73 -11.28
CA TRP A 173 -0.42 -4.72 -9.85
C TRP A 173 0.72 -5.69 -9.50
N TYR A 174 0.66 -6.93 -9.99
CA TYR A 174 1.73 -7.90 -9.77
C TYR A 174 3.05 -7.41 -10.41
N TYR A 175 2.98 -6.85 -11.62
CA TYR A 175 4.15 -6.32 -12.30
C TYR A 175 4.82 -5.20 -11.49
N ILE A 176 4.07 -4.25 -10.94
CA ILE A 176 4.62 -3.15 -10.13
C ILE A 176 5.30 -3.68 -8.86
N LEU A 177 4.76 -4.71 -8.23
CA LEU A 177 5.38 -5.36 -7.07
C LEU A 177 6.65 -6.14 -7.46
N ALA A 178 6.61 -6.88 -8.56
CA ALA A 178 7.78 -7.56 -9.11
C ALA A 178 8.88 -6.57 -9.52
N GLU A 179 8.50 -5.42 -10.07
CA GLU A 179 9.39 -4.34 -10.48
C GLU A 179 10.12 -3.74 -9.28
N ALA A 180 9.38 -3.44 -8.21
CA ALA A 180 9.96 -2.94 -6.96
C ALA A 180 10.95 -3.95 -6.36
N ALA A 181 10.58 -5.24 -6.33
CA ALA A 181 11.47 -6.29 -5.83
C ALA A 181 12.75 -6.44 -6.67
N ALA A 182 12.61 -6.51 -8.01
CA ALA A 182 13.71 -6.81 -8.91
C ALA A 182 14.68 -5.64 -9.12
N LEU A 183 14.18 -4.40 -9.14
CA LEU A 183 14.99 -3.23 -9.49
C LEU A 183 15.40 -2.39 -8.28
N GLU A 184 14.63 -2.45 -7.19
CA GLU A 184 14.80 -1.57 -6.02
C GLU A 184 14.93 -2.35 -4.70
N GLY A 185 15.07 -3.68 -4.76
CA GLY A 185 15.15 -4.55 -3.59
C GLY A 185 13.92 -4.47 -2.67
N GLY A 186 12.77 -4.03 -3.22
CA GLY A 186 11.53 -3.82 -2.49
C GLY A 186 11.54 -2.63 -1.52
N GLN A 187 12.55 -1.75 -1.56
CA GLN A 187 12.64 -0.58 -0.66
C GLN A 187 11.80 0.61 -1.15
N ARG A 188 11.52 0.66 -2.46
CA ARG A 188 10.69 1.69 -3.11
C ARG A 188 10.07 1.13 -4.38
N LEU A 189 9.09 1.86 -4.93
CA LEU A 189 8.49 1.52 -6.21
C LEU A 189 9.53 1.63 -7.33
N GLY A 190 9.45 0.70 -8.29
CA GLY A 190 10.24 0.75 -9.51
C GLY A 190 9.77 1.83 -10.51
N PRO A 191 10.41 1.92 -11.68
CA PRO A 191 10.17 3.01 -12.64
C PRO A 191 8.72 3.18 -13.10
N VAL A 192 7.99 2.10 -13.42
CA VAL A 192 6.57 2.16 -13.80
C VAL A 192 5.71 2.58 -12.61
N GLY A 193 5.82 1.87 -11.49
CA GLY A 193 4.99 2.12 -10.32
C GLY A 193 5.15 3.54 -9.77
N SER A 194 6.40 3.99 -9.64
CA SER A 194 6.71 5.33 -9.13
C SER A 194 6.30 6.45 -10.09
N THR A 195 6.40 6.23 -11.41
CA THR A 195 5.91 7.21 -12.41
C THR A 195 4.41 7.40 -12.28
N ILE A 196 3.62 6.31 -12.22
CA ILE A 196 2.17 6.38 -12.09
C ILE A 196 1.78 7.12 -10.80
N VAL A 197 2.40 6.78 -9.67
CA VAL A 197 2.08 7.40 -8.37
C VAL A 197 2.47 8.87 -8.34
N ALA A 198 3.70 9.20 -8.76
CA ALA A 198 4.20 10.57 -8.70
C ALA A 198 3.42 11.52 -9.62
N GLU A 199 3.17 11.13 -10.88
CA GLU A 199 2.43 11.96 -11.84
C GLU A 199 1.02 12.29 -11.35
N VAL A 200 0.37 11.34 -10.69
CA VAL A 200 -0.97 11.55 -10.13
C VAL A 200 -0.92 12.50 -8.94
N LEU A 201 -0.01 12.30 -7.98
CA LEU A 201 0.10 13.17 -6.81
C LEU A 201 0.50 14.60 -7.21
N VAL A 202 1.50 14.75 -8.09
CA VAL A 202 1.91 16.04 -8.62
C VAL A 202 0.77 16.70 -9.39
N GLY A 203 0.05 15.95 -10.22
CA GLY A 203 -1.12 16.44 -10.95
C GLY A 203 -2.22 16.95 -10.02
N LEU A 204 -2.53 16.23 -8.94
CA LEU A 204 -3.51 16.63 -7.93
C LEU A 204 -3.07 17.91 -7.21
N VAL A 205 -1.82 17.97 -6.74
CA VAL A 205 -1.29 19.14 -6.03
C VAL A 205 -1.26 20.37 -6.93
N ARG A 206 -0.84 20.24 -8.20
CA ARG A 206 -0.77 21.39 -9.13
C ARG A 206 -2.12 21.89 -9.61
N ARG A 207 -3.15 21.03 -9.61
CA ARG A 207 -4.49 21.38 -10.11
C ARG A 207 -5.51 21.66 -9.01
N SER A 208 -5.12 21.52 -7.74
CA SER A 208 -5.98 21.85 -6.61
C SER A 208 -6.06 23.37 -6.43
N GLU A 209 -7.27 23.91 -6.33
CA GLU A 209 -7.50 25.33 -6.03
C GLU A 209 -6.94 25.73 -4.65
N GLY A 210 -7.05 24.83 -3.67
CA GLY A 210 -6.53 25.01 -2.30
C GLY A 210 -5.09 24.52 -2.12
N SER A 211 -4.29 24.50 -3.19
CA SER A 211 -2.91 23.99 -3.12
C SER A 211 -1.98 24.97 -2.37
N ILE A 212 -1.09 24.43 -1.55
CA ILE A 212 0.02 25.20 -0.96
C ILE A 212 0.91 25.84 -2.03
N LEU A 213 0.95 25.27 -3.24
CA LEU A 213 1.73 25.82 -4.37
C LEU A 213 1.12 27.10 -4.96
N ALA A 214 -0.15 27.41 -4.66
CA ALA A 214 -0.80 28.65 -5.10
C ALA A 214 -0.37 29.86 -4.27
N THR A 215 0.27 29.64 -3.12
CA THR A 215 0.75 30.71 -2.22
C THR A 215 2.26 30.82 -2.36
N GLU A 216 2.73 31.95 -2.91
CA GLU A 216 4.17 32.23 -3.01
C GLU A 216 4.81 32.31 -1.61
N GLY A 217 5.96 31.65 -1.45
CA GLY A 217 6.67 31.64 -0.17
C GLY A 217 5.94 30.90 0.96
N TRP A 218 4.95 30.06 0.65
CA TRP A 218 4.24 29.30 1.66
C TRP A 218 5.19 28.47 2.53
N GLN A 219 4.95 28.51 3.84
CA GLN A 219 5.63 27.70 4.83
C GLN A 219 4.61 27.15 5.84
N PRO A 220 4.85 25.98 6.43
CA PRO A 220 3.99 25.49 7.50
C PRO A 220 4.05 26.47 8.69
N THR A 221 2.87 26.78 9.24
CA THR A 221 2.73 27.72 10.37
C THR A 221 2.49 27.03 11.70
N LEU A 222 2.21 25.72 11.70
CA LEU A 222 2.06 24.94 12.91
C LEU A 222 3.41 24.77 13.61
N PRO A 223 3.44 24.65 14.95
CA PRO A 223 4.66 24.38 15.69
C PRO A 223 5.38 23.14 15.15
N SER A 224 6.68 23.27 14.90
CA SER A 224 7.54 22.17 14.46
C SER A 224 8.92 22.27 15.07
N ALA A 225 9.65 21.16 15.08
CA ALA A 225 11.02 21.12 15.60
C ALA A 225 12.01 21.95 14.78
N GLN A 226 11.75 22.14 13.49
CA GLN A 226 12.62 22.88 12.56
C GLN A 226 11.78 23.93 11.81
N PRO A 227 12.06 25.24 11.99
CA PRO A 227 11.32 26.29 11.30
C PRO A 227 11.26 26.08 9.77
N GLY A 228 10.07 26.24 9.19
CA GLY A 228 9.85 26.07 7.75
C GLY A 228 9.66 24.63 7.29
N THR A 229 9.76 23.63 8.17
CA THR A 229 9.40 22.24 7.87
C THR A 229 8.30 21.74 8.82
N PHE A 230 7.54 20.74 8.36
CA PHE A 230 6.49 20.10 9.16
C PHE A 230 6.36 18.63 8.77
N THR A 231 6.53 17.75 9.75
CA THR A 231 6.57 16.29 9.58
C THR A 231 5.37 15.62 10.25
N LEU A 232 5.22 14.31 10.02
CA LEU A 232 4.23 13.52 10.75
C LEU A 232 4.49 13.52 12.27
N THR A 233 5.75 13.49 12.69
CA THR A 233 6.14 13.56 14.11
C THR A 233 5.71 14.89 14.73
N ASP A 234 5.85 16.01 14.01
CA ASP A 234 5.37 17.33 14.48
C ASP A 234 3.84 17.35 14.65
N LEU A 235 3.11 16.74 13.71
CA LEU A 235 1.65 16.62 13.79
C LEU A 235 1.21 15.83 15.04
N LEU A 236 1.86 14.71 15.32
CA LEU A 236 1.52 13.85 16.47
C LEU A 236 1.84 14.54 17.80
N LYS A 237 2.95 15.29 17.87
CA LYS A 237 3.30 16.14 19.02
C LYS A 237 2.31 17.28 19.22
N PHE A 238 1.94 17.97 18.15
CA PHE A 238 0.94 19.03 18.19
C PHE A 238 -0.41 18.52 18.70
N ALA A 239 -0.81 17.31 18.28
CA ALA A 239 -2.01 16.62 18.75
C ALA A 239 -1.88 16.02 20.17
N ARG A 240 -0.70 16.10 20.80
CA ARG A 240 -0.40 15.56 22.14
C ARG A 240 -0.59 14.04 22.27
N VAL A 241 -0.37 13.32 21.17
CA VAL A 241 -0.42 11.84 21.12
C VAL A 241 0.98 11.23 20.97
N LEU A 242 2.01 12.06 20.97
CA LEU A 242 3.42 11.68 20.97
C LEU A 242 4.18 12.68 21.84
N ALA A 243 5.07 12.18 22.69
CA ALA A 243 5.90 13.00 23.59
C ALA A 243 7.01 13.78 22.84
#